data_AF-D6M4D1-F1
#
_entry.id   AF-D6M4D1-F1
#
_cell.length_a   1.000
_cell.length_b   1.000
_cell.length_c   1.000
_cell.angle_alpha   90.00
_cell.angle_beta   90.00
_cell.angle_gamma   90.00
#
_symmetry.space_group_name_H-M   'P 1'
#
loop_
_entity.id
_entity.type
_entity.pdbx_description
1 polymer ?
#
loop_
_entity_poly.entity_id
_entity_poly.type
_entity_poly.pdbx_seq_one_letter_code
_entity_poly.pdbx_strand_id
1 'polypeptide(L)'
;MAQLLALLDRLVDNGTSLIVVEHHQAVMAHADWLIDLGPEAGHDGGRIVFEGTPADLVANGKTLTAHHLRSYTAPSGTAGGEISPSSV
;
A
#
# COMPACT_ATOMS: atom_id res chain seq x y z
N MET A 1 4.12 11.74 -10.98
CA MET A 1 3.48 10.44 -10.67
C MET A 1 2.06 10.31 -11.18
N ALA A 2 1.18 11.32 -11.02
CA ALA A 2 -0.22 11.23 -11.42
C ALA A 2 -0.46 10.88 -12.90
N GLN A 3 0.40 11.36 -13.81
CA GLN A 3 0.28 11.09 -15.24
C GLN A 3 0.67 9.65 -15.63
N LEU A 4 1.57 9.01 -14.86
CA LEU A 4 1.93 7.61 -15.06
C LEU A 4 0.79 6.71 -14.58
N LEU A 5 0.31 6.93 -13.35
CA LEU A 5 -0.82 6.18 -12.79
C LEU A 5 -2.06 6.25 -13.69
N ALA A 6 -2.45 7.45 -14.11
CA ALA A 6 -3.58 7.63 -15.02
C ALA A 6 -3.40 6.92 -16.39
N LEU A 7 -2.17 6.69 -16.83
CA LEU A 7 -1.91 5.92 -18.05
C LEU A 7 -2.03 4.42 -17.79
N LEU A 8 -1.52 3.93 -16.65
CA LEU A 8 -1.66 2.53 -16.24
C LEU A 8 -3.14 2.17 -16.03
N ASP A 9 -3.90 3.04 -15.37
CA ASP A 9 -5.34 2.87 -15.15
C ASP A 9 -6.08 2.71 -16.49
N ARG A 10 -5.79 3.56 -17.48
CA ARG A 10 -6.38 3.45 -18.83
C ARG A 10 -6.06 2.15 -19.54
N LEU A 11 -4.89 1.57 -19.31
CA LEU A 11 -4.54 0.27 -19.91
C LEU A 11 -5.36 -0.85 -19.27
N VAL A 12 -5.53 -0.81 -17.96
CA VAL A 12 -6.37 -1.75 -17.21
C VAL A 12 -7.83 -1.62 -17.63
N ASP A 13 -8.37 -0.39 -17.73
CA ASP A 13 -9.74 -0.11 -18.17
C ASP A 13 -10.05 -0.65 -19.57
N ASN A 14 -9.04 -0.73 -20.44
CA ASN A 14 -9.15 -1.31 -21.78
C ASN A 14 -9.11 -2.85 -21.79
N GLY A 15 -9.14 -3.51 -20.63
CA GLY A 15 -9.13 -4.96 -20.46
C GLY A 15 -7.73 -5.59 -20.55
N THR A 16 -6.67 -4.79 -20.46
CA THR A 16 -5.29 -5.31 -20.45
C THR A 16 -4.85 -5.66 -19.04
N SER A 17 -4.40 -6.88 -18.81
CA SER A 17 -3.75 -7.23 -17.54
C SER A 17 -2.35 -6.63 -17.47
N LEU A 18 -2.09 -5.85 -16.43
CA LEU A 18 -0.80 -5.20 -16.18
C LEU A 18 -0.15 -5.83 -14.93
N ILE A 19 1.11 -6.24 -15.08
CA ILE A 19 1.94 -6.72 -13.96
C ILE A 19 3.10 -5.76 -13.79
N VAL A 20 3.26 -5.20 -12.59
CA VAL A 20 4.31 -4.21 -12.28
C VAL A 20 5.07 -4.66 -11.04
N VAL A 21 6.41 -4.50 -11.06
CA VAL A 21 7.26 -4.66 -9.88
C VAL A 21 7.60 -3.27 -9.36
N GLU A 22 7.08 -2.91 -8.19
CA GLU A 22 7.22 -1.57 -7.64
C GLU A 22 7.44 -1.57 -6.13
N HIS A 23 8.00 -0.46 -5.64
CA HIS A 23 8.19 -0.19 -4.21
C HIS A 23 7.52 1.11 -3.76
N HIS A 24 6.91 1.86 -4.69
CA HIS A 24 6.24 3.12 -4.38
C HIS A 24 4.81 2.88 -3.85
N GLN A 25 4.52 3.37 -2.64
CA GLN A 25 3.26 3.08 -1.93
C GLN A 25 2.02 3.55 -2.68
N ALA A 26 2.11 4.68 -3.40
CA ALA A 26 1.00 5.17 -4.23
C ALA A 26 0.57 4.15 -5.30
N VAL A 27 1.51 3.47 -5.97
CA VAL A 27 1.19 2.45 -6.98
C VAL A 27 0.54 1.24 -6.31
N MET A 28 1.10 0.80 -5.17
CA MET A 28 0.56 -0.33 -4.41
C MET A 28 -0.85 -0.08 -3.89
N ALA A 29 -1.16 1.15 -3.46
CA ALA A 29 -2.48 1.52 -2.95
C ALA A 29 -3.57 1.54 -4.04
N HIS A 30 -3.19 1.75 -5.30
CA HIS A 30 -4.11 1.76 -6.45
C HIS A 30 -4.25 0.40 -7.13
N ALA A 31 -3.43 -0.60 -6.77
CA ALA A 31 -3.48 -1.92 -7.38
C ALA A 31 -4.73 -2.71 -6.96
N ASP A 32 -5.29 -3.50 -7.88
CA ASP A 32 -6.38 -4.43 -7.55
C ASP A 32 -5.87 -5.66 -6.76
N TRP A 33 -4.62 -6.05 -7.01
CA TRP A 33 -3.97 -7.23 -6.43
C TRP A 33 -2.50 -6.96 -6.12
N LEU A 34 -2.05 -7.45 -4.96
CA LEU A 34 -0.66 -7.37 -4.52
C LEU A 34 -0.10 -8.76 -4.24
N ILE A 35 1.15 -8.96 -4.66
CA ILE A 35 1.97 -10.12 -4.31
C ILE A 35 3.24 -9.57 -3.64
N ASP A 36 3.44 -9.90 -2.37
CA ASP A 36 4.62 -9.50 -1.60
C ASP A 36 5.61 -10.66 -1.56
N LEU A 37 6.86 -10.36 -1.91
CA LEU A 37 7.95 -11.33 -1.99
C LEU A 37 8.97 -11.07 -0.88
N GLY A 38 9.37 -12.11 -0.17
CA GLY A 38 10.28 -11.99 0.96
C GLY A 38 10.54 -13.34 1.62
N PRO A 39 10.82 -13.38 2.95
CA PRO A 39 10.84 -12.27 3.91
C PRO A 39 12.03 -11.31 3.75
N GLU A 40 13.12 -11.76 3.15
CA GLU A 40 14.34 -11.00 2.90
C GLU A 40 14.71 -11.00 1.41
N ALA A 41 15.83 -10.37 1.04
CA ALA A 41 16.39 -10.41 -0.31
C ALA A 41 17.39 -11.56 -0.50
N GLY A 42 17.72 -11.89 -1.75
CA GLY A 42 18.75 -12.89 -2.06
C GLY A 42 18.32 -14.32 -1.70
N HIS A 43 19.24 -15.10 -1.12
CA HIS A 43 19.03 -16.52 -0.82
C HIS A 43 17.94 -16.76 0.24
N ASP A 44 17.69 -15.78 1.10
CA ASP A 44 16.68 -15.85 2.17
C ASP A 44 15.31 -15.29 1.72
N GLY A 45 15.20 -14.92 0.45
CA GLY A 45 13.99 -14.41 -0.18
C GLY A 45 13.26 -15.42 -1.06
N GLY A 46 12.51 -14.88 -2.04
CA GLY A 46 11.89 -15.66 -3.11
C GLY A 46 10.62 -16.42 -2.71
N ARG A 47 10.05 -16.13 -1.53
CA ARG A 47 8.77 -16.71 -1.11
C ARG A 47 7.66 -15.67 -1.24
N ILE A 48 6.48 -16.11 -1.63
CA ILE A 48 5.26 -15.31 -1.49
C ILE A 48 4.93 -15.24 0.00
N VAL A 49 5.07 -14.06 0.59
CA VAL A 49 4.77 -13.80 2.01
C VAL A 49 3.39 -13.18 2.20
N PHE A 50 2.81 -12.63 1.14
CA PHE A 50 1.43 -12.18 1.09
C PHE A 50 0.92 -12.20 -0.35
N GLU A 51 -0.37 -12.51 -0.50
CA GLU A 51 -1.11 -12.37 -1.75
C GLU A 51 -2.55 -11.94 -1.43
N GLY A 52 -3.07 -10.91 -2.10
CA GLY A 52 -4.42 -10.41 -1.89
C GLY A 52 -4.59 -8.94 -2.24
N THR A 53 -5.67 -8.32 -1.76
CA THR A 53 -5.95 -6.91 -2.02
C THR A 53 -5.07 -5.98 -1.16
N PRO A 54 -4.86 -4.71 -1.55
CA PRO A 54 -4.18 -3.74 -0.68
C PRO A 54 -4.86 -3.56 0.67
N ALA A 55 -6.20 -3.61 0.71
CA ALA A 55 -6.97 -3.53 1.94
C ALA A 55 -6.67 -4.71 2.88
N ASP A 56 -6.54 -5.92 2.33
CA ASP A 56 -6.17 -7.11 3.11
C ASP A 56 -4.73 -7.03 3.64
N LEU A 57 -3.80 -6.49 2.84
CA LEU A 57 -2.41 -6.27 3.26
C LEU A 57 -2.36 -5.27 4.43
N VAL A 58 -3.13 -4.19 4.34
CA VAL A 58 -3.26 -3.18 5.40
C VAL A 58 -3.92 -3.75 6.64
N ALA A 59 -4.95 -4.59 6.52
CA ALA A 59 -5.61 -5.17 7.70
C ALA A 59 -4.75 -6.25 8.38
N ASN A 60 -4.21 -7.19 7.61
CA ASN A 60 -3.70 -8.46 8.13
C ASN A 60 -2.20 -8.70 7.88
N GLY A 61 -1.57 -7.90 7.02
CA GLY A 61 -0.17 -8.09 6.63
C GLY A 61 0.82 -7.89 7.79
N LYS A 62 1.86 -8.71 7.84
CA LYS A 62 2.91 -8.66 8.88
C LYS A 62 4.28 -8.25 8.33
N THR A 63 4.34 -7.90 7.05
CA THR A 63 5.57 -7.59 6.33
C THR A 63 5.93 -6.10 6.47
N LEU A 64 7.17 -5.75 6.12
CA LEU A 64 7.62 -4.36 6.06
C LEU A 64 6.78 -3.55 5.05
N THR A 65 6.41 -4.18 3.92
CA THR A 65 5.48 -3.63 2.92
C THR A 65 4.14 -3.26 3.55
N ALA A 66 3.54 -4.15 4.35
CA ALA A 66 2.29 -3.87 5.06
C ALA A 66 2.41 -2.70 6.03
N HIS A 67 3.51 -2.61 6.77
CA HIS A 67 3.77 -1.49 7.68
C HIS A 67 3.83 -0.15 6.95
N HIS A 68 4.59 -0.07 5.85
CA HIS A 68 4.71 1.17 5.08
C HIS A 68 3.40 1.55 4.36
N LEU A 69 2.69 0.57 3.81
CA LEU A 69 1.41 0.82 3.16
C LEU A 69 0.38 1.34 4.16
N ARG A 70 0.30 0.77 5.38
CA ARG A 70 -0.52 1.30 6.48
C ARG A 70 -0.19 2.75 6.79
N SER A 71 1.10 3.08 6.95
CA SER A 71 1.51 4.46 7.25
C SER A 71 1.14 5.43 6.14
N TYR A 72 1.16 4.97 4.88
CA TYR A 72 0.78 5.78 3.72
C TYR A 72 -0.74 5.99 3.62
N THR A 73 -1.54 4.96 3.91
CA THR A 73 -3.01 5.03 3.84
C THR A 73 -3.64 5.61 5.10
N ALA A 74 -2.91 5.65 6.22
CA ALA A 74 -3.40 6.25 7.45
C ALA A 74 -3.71 7.73 7.20
N PRO A 75 -4.89 8.23 7.63
CA PRO A 75 -5.22 9.64 7.48
C PRO A 75 -4.17 10.48 8.21
N SER A 76 -3.48 11.35 7.47
CA SER A 76 -2.52 12.31 8.01
C SER A 76 -3.23 13.26 8.99
N GLY A 77 -3.24 12.93 10.27
CA GLY A 77 -3.56 13.80 11.39
C GLY A 77 -4.90 14.56 11.31
N THR A 78 -5.92 14.05 11.98
CA THR A 78 -6.93 14.94 12.56
C THR A 78 -6.26 15.83 13.61
N ALA A 79 -6.17 17.12 13.31
CA ALA A 79 -6.08 18.15 14.33
C ALA A 79 -7.30 18.01 15.26
N GLY A 80 -7.08 17.45 16.44
CA GLY A 80 -8.02 17.42 17.56
C GLY A 80 -7.35 18.03 18.77
N GLY A 81 -7.30 19.36 18.82
CA GLY A 81 -6.97 20.07 20.05
C GLY A 81 -8.09 19.84 21.06
N GLU A 82 -7.82 18.99 22.06
CA GLU A 82 -8.65 18.91 23.24
C GLU A 82 -8.23 20.04 24.18
N ILE A 83 -8.94 21.16 24.06
CA ILE A 83 -9.03 22.19 25.10
C ILE A 83 -9.62 21.51 26.35
N SER A 84 -8.75 21.27 27.33
CA SER A 84 -9.16 20.88 28.68
C SER A 84 -9.90 22.04 29.35
N PRO A 85 -11.21 21.93 29.68
CA PRO A 85 -11.90 22.96 30.45
C PRO A 85 -11.81 22.59 31.92
N SER A 86 -10.64 22.78 32.54
CA SER A 86 -10.57 22.87 34.01
C SER A 86 -9.38 23.71 34.48
N SER A 87 -9.55 25.02 34.43
CA SER A 87 -9.06 25.93 35.47
C SER A 87 -10.02 27.09 35.55
N VAL A 88 -10.96 26.95 36.48
CA VAL A 88 -11.54 28.07 37.22
C VAL A 88 -10.41 28.74 38.01
#